data_AF-A0A920V2J6-F1
#
_entry.id   AF-A0A920V2J6-F1
#
_cell.length_a   1.000
_cell.length_b   1.000
_cell.length_c   1.000
_cell.angle_alpha   90.00
_cell.angle_beta   90.00
_cell.angle_gamma   90.00
#
_symmetry.space_group_name_H-M   'P 1'
#
loop_
_entity.id
_entity.type
_entity.pdbx_description
1 polymer ?
#
loop_
_entity_poly.entity_id
_entity_poly.type
_entity_poly.pdbx_seq_one_letter_code
_entity_poly.pdbx_strand_id
1 'polypeptide(L)' 'MPPQRLGFEDIYPSGPHYSRGVRAGNTLYLAGCTANGSPAENGSSMEQLDAILDRLVRMVGGQRGDEPPTSSN' A
#
# COMPACT_ATOMS: atom_id res chain seq x y z
N MET A 1 13.76 12.83 -9.73
CA MET A 1 13.41 11.47 -10.19
C MET A 1 11.96 11.48 -10.66
N PRO A 2 11.63 10.91 -11.85
CA PRO A 2 10.24 10.84 -12.30
C PRO A 2 9.41 9.95 -11.35
N PRO A 3 8.09 10.18 -11.22
CA PRO A 3 7.23 9.35 -10.40
C PRO A 3 7.24 7.88 -10.85
N GLN A 4 7.40 6.95 -9.91
CA GLN A 4 7.33 5.53 -10.15
C GLN A 4 5.93 5.01 -9.81
N ARG A 5 5.31 4.25 -10.73
CA ARG A 5 4.05 3.57 -10.49
C ARG A 5 4.27 2.19 -9.89
N LEU A 6 3.45 1.81 -8.90
CA LEU A 6 3.55 0.58 -8.13
C LEU A 6 2.21 -0.16 -8.17
N GLY A 7 2.22 -1.45 -8.56
CA GLY A 7 1.02 -2.28 -8.69
C GLY A 7 0.64 -3.06 -7.42
N PHE A 8 1.62 -3.44 -6.60
CA PHE A 8 1.46 -4.27 -5.38
C PHE A 8 0.69 -5.58 -5.63
N GLU A 9 1.09 -6.31 -6.68
CA GLU A 9 0.40 -7.51 -7.20
C GLU A 9 0.19 -8.60 -6.13
N ASP A 10 1.14 -8.77 -5.21
CA ASP A 10 1.10 -9.80 -4.16
C ASP A 10 0.30 -9.39 -2.90
N ILE A 11 -0.22 -8.16 -2.85
CA ILE A 11 -0.95 -7.63 -1.69
C ILE A 11 -2.39 -7.32 -2.07
N TYR A 12 -2.58 -6.38 -2.99
CA TYR A 12 -3.90 -5.98 -3.47
C TYR A 12 -3.71 -5.23 -4.80
N PRO A 13 -3.77 -5.95 -5.94
CA PRO A 13 -3.41 -5.40 -7.24
C PRO A 13 -4.31 -4.21 -7.62
N SER A 14 -3.77 -3.30 -8.43
CA SER A 14 -4.58 -2.27 -9.07
C SER A 14 -5.34 -2.82 -10.28
N GLY A 15 -6.49 -2.22 -10.58
CA GLY A 15 -7.18 -2.44 -11.86
C GLY A 15 -6.41 -1.83 -13.04
N PRO A 16 -6.86 -2.07 -14.28
CA PRO A 16 -6.13 -1.71 -15.50
C PRO A 16 -5.96 -0.20 -15.73
N HIS A 17 -6.72 0.63 -15.03
CA HIS A 17 -6.79 2.08 -15.26
C HIS A 17 -6.09 2.92 -14.19
N TYR A 18 -5.50 2.31 -13.17
CA TYR A 18 -4.79 3.04 -12.11
C TYR A 18 -3.61 2.24 -11.57
N SER A 19 -2.80 2.86 -10.71
CA SER A 19 -1.74 2.17 -9.96
C SER A 19 -2.09 2.21 -8.48
N ARG A 20 -1.81 1.11 -7.77
CA ARG A 20 -2.13 1.00 -6.34
C ARG A 20 -1.29 1.97 -5.51
N GLY A 21 -0.08 2.29 -5.95
CA GLY A 21 0.66 3.42 -5.42
C GLY A 21 1.54 4.15 -6.44
N VAL A 22 1.98 5.33 -6.04
CA VAL A 22 2.93 6.17 -6.78
C VAL A 22 3.98 6.71 -5.81
N ARG A 23 5.26 6.48 -6.11
CA ARG A 23 6.38 7.11 -5.38
C ARG A 23 6.89 8.32 -6.16
N ALA A 24 6.84 9.48 -5.51
CA ALA A 24 7.33 10.74 -6.08
C ALA A 24 8.22 11.45 -5.05
N GLY A 25 9.53 11.50 -5.33
CA GLY A 25 10.51 11.94 -4.33
C GLY A 25 10.47 11.05 -3.10
N ASN A 26 10.34 11.65 -1.91
CA ASN A 26 10.25 10.90 -0.66
C ASN A 26 8.81 10.50 -0.26
N THR A 27 7.81 10.85 -1.05
CA THR A 27 6.41 10.59 -0.70
C THR A 27 5.88 9.36 -1.45
N LEU A 28 5.16 8.49 -0.73
CA LEU A 28 4.37 7.41 -1.29
C LEU A 28 2.89 7.77 -1.21
N TYR A 29 2.23 7.81 -2.35
CA TYR A 29 0.77 7.99 -2.46
C TYR A 29 0.15 6.61 -2.70
N LEU A 30 -0.86 6.25 -1.91
CA LEU A 30 -1.61 5.00 -2.06
C LEU A 30 -3.03 5.29 -2.51
N ALA A 31 -3.53 4.51 -3.45
CA ALA A 31 -4.93 4.54 -3.85
C ALA A 31 -5.84 4.01 -2.73
N GLY A 32 -7.12 4.38 -2.78
CA GLY A 32 -8.12 3.89 -1.84
C GLY A 32 -8.11 2.36 -1.72
N CYS A 33 -8.11 1.87 -0.47
CA CYS A 33 -8.07 0.45 -0.16
C CYS A 33 -9.38 0.05 0.53
N THR A 34 -9.93 -1.08 0.13
CA THR A 34 -11.14 -1.69 0.71
C THR A 34 -10.82 -3.12 1.13
N ALA A 35 -11.75 -3.83 1.75
CA ALA A 35 -11.61 -5.25 2.04
C ALA A 35 -11.94 -6.18 0.86
N ASN A 36 -12.22 -5.63 -0.33
CA ASN A 36 -12.57 -6.41 -1.53
C ASN A 36 -11.47 -7.44 -1.87
N GLY A 37 -11.87 -8.66 -2.18
CA GLY A 37 -11.02 -9.81 -2.47
C GLY A 37 -10.33 -10.41 -1.24
N SER A 38 -10.63 -9.92 -0.03
CA SER A 38 -10.15 -10.54 1.21
C SER A 38 -11.24 -11.46 1.80
N PRO A 39 -10.86 -12.38 2.70
CA PRO A 39 -11.84 -13.15 3.48
C PRO A 39 -12.84 -12.26 4.25
N ALA A 40 -12.49 -11.00 4.52
CA ALA A 40 -13.31 -10.06 5.27
C ALA A 40 -14.24 -9.20 4.38
N GLU A 41 -14.29 -9.37 3.05
CA GLU A 41 -15.04 -8.49 2.13
C GLU A 41 -16.50 -8.23 2.54
N ASN A 42 -17.17 -9.24 3.11
CA ASN A 42 -18.54 -9.17 3.59
C ASN A 42 -18.64 -9.36 5.11
N GLY A 43 -17.52 -9.22 5.82
CA GLY A 43 -17.44 -9.30 7.28
C GLY A 43 -17.90 -8.02 7.96
N SER A 44 -17.80 -7.99 9.27
CA SER A 44 -18.04 -6.81 10.09
C SER A 44 -17.07 -5.67 9.74
N SER A 45 -17.45 -4.44 10.10
CA SER A 45 -16.61 -3.26 9.87
C SER A 45 -15.21 -3.38 10.48
N MET A 46 -15.08 -4.09 11.60
CA MET A 46 -13.77 -4.30 12.26
C MET A 46 -12.90 -5.29 11.49
N GLU A 47 -13.47 -6.41 11.01
CA GLU A 47 -12.73 -7.36 10.17
C GLU A 47 -12.28 -6.73 8.85
N GLN A 48 -13.14 -5.89 8.26
CA GLN A 48 -12.78 -5.12 7.07
C GLN A 48 -11.68 -4.11 7.35
N LEU A 49 -11.76 -3.40 8.48
CA LEU A 49 -10.74 -2.45 8.90
C LEU A 49 -9.38 -3.14 9.08
N ASP A 50 -9.34 -4.29 9.75
CA ASP A 50 -8.11 -5.07 9.95
C ASP A 50 -7.48 -5.46 8.61
N ALA A 51 -8.27 -5.97 7.67
CA ALA A 51 -7.79 -6.32 6.34
C ALA A 51 -7.26 -5.11 5.55
N ILE A 52 -7.93 -3.95 5.67
CA ILE A 52 -7.50 -2.71 5.02
C ILE A 52 -6.17 -2.22 5.61
N LEU A 53 -6.04 -2.21 6.93
CA LEU A 53 -4.82 -1.76 7.61
C LEU A 53 -3.65 -2.70 7.33
N ASP A 54 -3.84 -4.02 7.34
CA ASP A 54 -2.80 -5.00 6.97
C ASP A 54 -2.24 -4.70 5.56
N ARG A 55 -3.12 -4.49 4.58
CA ARG A 55 -2.72 -4.15 3.20
C ARG A 55 -1.88 -2.87 3.16
N LEU A 56 -2.32 -1.82 3.86
CA LEU A 56 -1.60 -0.55 3.90
C LEU A 56 -0.22 -0.70 4.55
N VAL A 57 -0.13 -1.42 5.68
CA VAL A 57 1.13 -1.68 6.38
C VAL A 57 2.10 -2.45 5.49
N ARG A 58 1.63 -3.50 4.79
CA ARG A 58 2.47 -4.28 3.86
C ARG A 58 2.95 -3.44 2.66
N MET A 59 2.09 -2.58 2.11
CA MET A 59 2.46 -1.68 1.01
C MET A 59 3.51 -0.65 1.42
N VAL A 60 3.40 -0.08 2.63
CA VAL A 60 4.38 0.87 3.15
C VAL A 60 5.69 0.17 3.55
N GLY A 61 5.60 -0.99 4.21
CA GLY A 61 6.75 -1.76 4.69
C GLY A 61 7.69 -2.19 3.57
N GLY A 62 7.16 -2.56 2.40
CA GLY A 62 7.96 -2.91 1.23
C GLY A 62 8.71 -1.75 0.57
N GLN A 63 8.43 -0.49 0.97
CA GLN A 63 8.99 0.71 0.36
C GLN A 63 10.03 1.42 1.24
N ARG A 64 10.32 0.91 2.44
CA ARG A 64 11.22 1.54 3.42
C ARG A 64 12.72 1.37 3.11
N GLY A 65 13.08 0.77 1.98
CA GLY A 65 14.46 0.44 1.60
C GLY A 65 15.32 1.60 1.05
N ASP A 66 14.75 2.81 0.89
CA ASP A 66 15.44 3.96 0.27
C ASP A 66 15.74 5.12 1.24
N GLU A 67 15.49 4.94 2.54
CA GLU A 67 15.88 5.92 3.54
C GLU A 67 17.35 5.68 3.95
N PRO A 68 18.27 6.64 3.74
CA PRO A 68 19.63 6.49 4.26
C PRO A 68 19.56 6.32 5.78
N PRO A 69 20.43 5.49 6.39
CA PRO A 69 20.40 5.27 7.82
C PRO A 69 20.50 6.61 8.53
N THR A 70 19.46 6.98 9.27
CA THR A 70 19.49 8.16 10.13
C THR A 70 20.62 7.93 11.13
N SER A 71 21.66 8.76 11.08
CA SER A 71 22.70 8.78 12.09
C SER A 71 22.05 8.84 13.46
N SER A 72 22.27 7.80 14.25
CA SER A 72 21.94 7.75 15.66
C SER A 72 22.63 8.91 16.37
N ASN A 73 21.85 9.78 17.01
CA ASN A 73 22.32 10.68 18.06
C ASN A 73 22.56 9.90 19.36
#